data_AF-A0A9R1GU74-F1
#
_entry.id   AF-A0A9R1GU74-F1
#
_cell.length_a   1.000
_cell.length_b   1.000
_cell.length_c   1.000
_cell.angle_alpha   90.00
_cell.angle_beta   90.00
_cell.angle_gamma   90.00
#
_symmetry.space_group_name_H-M   'P 1'
#
loop_
_entity.id
_entity.type
_entity.pdbx_description
1 polymer ?
#
loop_
_entity_poly.entity_id
_entity_poly.type
_entity_poly.pdbx_seq_one_letter_code
_entity_poly.pdbx_strand_id
1 'polypeptide(L)'
;MGVQAPKELSNLEELQTLESVVSSIDLAEQLKKLMQLRSVWIDTISAAECANLFATLSTLPLLSSLLLSARDEKETLCFQAFQPRIIRGQWAMGTLNCPIFLSHGKYLKYVALSWCDLVEDPLGMLAPHMPNLAYLSLNRIGMLVGNTLVLSAGSFPNLKTLVLKHMHDVSELKIIDGALPCIDGLYIVSLSKLDKVPQGIESLRSLKKLWLLNLHKDFRTQWDTEGMHQKIQHVSEVRV
;
A
#
# COMPACT_ATOMS: atom_id res chain seq x y z
N MET A 1 -7.17 3.67 15.27
CA MET A 1 -6.97 4.63 16.38
C MET A 1 -5.82 4.06 17.19
N GLY A 2 -4.66 4.72 17.15
CA GLY A 2 -3.50 4.30 17.94
C GLY A 2 -3.67 4.61 19.42
N VAL A 3 -2.83 3.98 20.25
CA VAL A 3 -2.68 4.23 21.68
C VAL A 3 -1.45 5.10 21.95
N GLN A 4 -1.48 5.89 23.02
CA GLN A 4 -0.29 6.65 23.43
C GLN A 4 0.85 5.69 23.78
N ALA A 5 2.08 6.01 23.37
CA ALA A 5 3.26 5.28 23.84
C ALA A 5 3.34 5.32 25.38
N PRO A 6 3.72 4.22 26.05
CA PRO A 6 3.99 4.26 27.48
C PRO A 6 5.17 5.21 27.76
N LYS A 7 5.12 5.96 28.86
CA LYS A 7 6.13 7.00 29.21
C LYS A 7 7.57 6.48 29.33
N GLU A 8 7.72 5.18 29.55
CA GLU A 8 8.99 4.50 29.72
C GLU A 8 9.20 3.42 28.65
N LEU A 9 8.68 3.65 27.43
CA LEU A 9 8.84 2.70 26.32
C LEU A 9 10.31 2.30 26.12
N SER A 10 11.22 3.25 26.31
CA SER A 10 12.66 3.03 26.16
C SER A 10 13.28 2.02 27.12
N ASN A 11 12.58 1.62 28.19
CA ASN A 11 13.03 0.61 29.15
C ASN A 11 12.77 -0.83 28.64
N LEU A 12 12.02 -0.98 27.55
CA LEU A 12 11.68 -2.27 26.95
C LEU A 12 12.73 -2.67 25.90
N GLU A 13 14.00 -2.81 26.28
CA GLU A 13 15.12 -3.04 25.33
C GLU A 13 14.97 -4.30 24.47
N GLU A 14 14.26 -5.31 24.98
CA GLU A 14 13.96 -6.57 24.29
C GLU A 14 12.71 -6.49 23.37
N LEU A 15 12.07 -5.32 23.27
CA LEU A 15 10.84 -5.16 22.48
C LEU A 15 11.13 -5.36 20.99
N GLN A 16 10.47 -6.34 20.39
CA GLN A 16 10.62 -6.67 18.97
C GLN A 16 9.51 -6.10 18.09
N THR A 17 8.33 -5.86 18.67
CA THR A 17 7.16 -5.38 17.94
C THR A 17 6.49 -4.28 18.75
N LEU A 18 6.26 -3.13 18.11
CA LEU A 18 5.52 -2.01 18.68
C LEU A 18 4.39 -1.66 17.72
N GLU A 19 3.14 -1.82 18.14
CA GLU A 19 1.99 -1.64 17.25
C GLU A 19 1.01 -0.56 17.69
N SER A 20 0.45 0.13 16.70
CA SER A 20 -0.63 1.11 16.84
C SER A 20 -0.31 2.22 17.85
N VAL A 21 0.88 2.81 17.79
CA VAL A 21 1.29 3.90 18.71
C VAL A 21 1.07 5.26 18.08
N VAL A 22 0.50 6.21 18.82
CA VAL A 22 0.36 7.61 18.37
C VAL A 22 1.71 8.32 18.42
N SER A 23 2.07 9.00 17.33
CA SER A 23 3.25 9.84 17.23
C SER A 23 3.25 10.93 18.31
N SER A 24 4.42 11.19 18.87
CA SER A 24 4.65 12.29 19.81
C SER A 24 6.08 12.77 19.69
N ILE A 25 6.34 13.99 20.17
CA ILE A 25 7.66 14.63 20.16
C ILE A 25 8.73 13.72 20.79
N ASP A 26 8.37 12.98 21.84
CA ASP A 26 9.30 12.14 22.60
C ASP A 26 9.43 10.72 22.03
N LEU A 27 8.56 10.31 21.10
CA LEU A 27 8.55 8.93 20.59
C LEU A 27 9.87 8.57 19.91
N ALA A 28 10.42 9.50 19.13
CA ALA A 28 11.71 9.31 18.47
C ALA A 28 12.83 9.04 19.49
N GLU A 29 12.95 9.83 20.56
CA GLU A 29 13.96 9.58 21.59
C GLU A 29 13.77 8.23 22.30
N GLN A 30 12.52 7.83 22.53
CA GLN A 30 12.23 6.55 23.17
C GLN A 30 12.60 5.35 22.28
N LEU A 31 12.37 5.47 20.96
CA LEU A 31 12.67 4.41 19.99
C LEU A 31 14.18 4.17 19.85
N LYS A 32 15.04 5.17 20.06
CA LYS A 32 16.51 5.03 19.89
C LYS A 32 17.14 3.92 20.73
N LYS A 33 16.52 3.53 21.84
CA LYS A 33 17.04 2.47 22.73
C LYS A 33 16.55 1.07 22.36
N LEU A 34 15.54 0.97 21.48
CA LEU A 34 14.89 -0.30 21.16
C LEU A 34 15.63 -1.04 20.04
N MET A 35 16.87 -1.44 20.32
CA MET A 35 17.76 -2.03 19.30
C MET A 35 17.29 -3.41 18.79
N GLN A 36 16.40 -4.06 19.53
CA GLN A 36 15.76 -5.32 19.13
C GLN A 36 14.50 -5.14 18.26
N LEU A 37 14.06 -3.90 18.01
CA LEU A 37 12.80 -3.63 17.33
C LEU A 37 12.85 -4.06 15.85
N ARG A 38 11.89 -4.91 15.47
CA ARG A 38 11.76 -5.49 14.12
C ARG A 38 10.56 -4.98 13.36
N SER A 39 9.47 -4.68 14.08
CA SER A 39 8.22 -4.18 13.50
C SER A 39 7.73 -2.97 14.29
N VAL A 40 7.37 -1.89 13.58
CA VAL A 40 6.81 -0.69 14.20
C VAL A 40 5.56 -0.22 13.46
N TRP A 41 4.51 0.12 14.20
CA TRP A 41 3.35 0.84 13.69
C TRP A 41 3.12 2.12 14.48
N ILE A 42 3.29 3.25 13.79
CA ILE A 42 3.09 4.60 14.32
C ILE A 42 1.95 5.28 13.55
N ASP A 43 0.95 5.76 14.27
CA ASP A 43 -0.17 6.55 13.78
C ASP A 43 0.02 8.05 14.08
N THR A 44 -0.72 8.90 13.37
CA THR A 44 -0.86 10.33 13.70
C THR A 44 0.44 11.16 13.61
N ILE A 45 1.35 10.80 12.70
CA ILE A 45 2.62 11.50 12.46
C ILE A 45 2.36 12.88 11.82
N SER A 46 2.92 13.94 12.39
CA SER A 46 2.95 15.26 11.74
C SER A 46 4.23 15.47 10.92
N ALA A 47 4.18 16.37 9.93
CA ALA A 47 5.32 16.73 9.10
C ALA A 47 6.52 17.24 9.93
N ALA A 48 6.25 17.95 11.03
CA ALA A 48 7.28 18.43 11.95
C ALA A 48 8.05 17.28 12.64
N GLU A 49 7.39 16.14 12.85
CA GLU A 49 7.99 14.97 13.52
C GLU A 49 8.69 14.03 12.54
N CYS A 50 8.35 14.07 11.24
CA CYS A 50 8.84 13.13 10.23
C CYS A 50 10.35 13.03 10.18
N ALA A 51 11.05 14.16 10.10
CA ALA A 51 12.49 14.17 9.93
C ALA A 51 13.20 13.45 11.08
N ASN A 52 12.84 13.79 12.33
CA ASN A 52 13.44 13.18 13.51
C ASN A 52 13.04 11.72 13.69
N LEU A 53 11.75 11.41 13.48
CA LEU A 53 11.23 10.07 13.62
C LEU A 53 11.88 9.12 12.62
N PHE A 54 12.00 9.52 11.35
CA PHE A 54 12.56 8.65 10.32
C PHE A 54 14.07 8.53 10.43
N ALA A 55 14.76 9.60 10.85
CA ALA A 55 16.18 9.54 11.20
C ALA A 55 16.44 8.63 12.40
N THR A 56 15.49 8.51 13.33
CA THR A 56 15.59 7.53 14.42
C THR A 56 15.34 6.12 13.91
N LEU A 57 14.28 5.91 13.13
CA LEU A 57 13.95 4.58 12.62
C LEU A 57 15.09 4.02 11.76
N SER A 58 15.84 4.86 11.03
CA SER A 58 17.00 4.44 10.20
C SER A 58 18.16 3.87 11.00
N THR A 59 18.28 4.19 12.29
CA THR A 59 19.37 3.67 13.12
C THR A 59 19.06 2.31 13.74
N LEU A 60 17.81 1.84 13.65
CA LEU A 60 17.37 0.57 14.25
C LEU A 60 17.81 -0.63 13.38
N PRO A 61 18.80 -1.43 13.84
CA PRO A 61 19.51 -2.38 12.96
C PRO A 61 18.69 -3.59 12.56
N LEU A 62 17.65 -3.93 13.32
CA LEU A 62 16.81 -5.11 13.11
C LEU A 62 15.44 -4.77 12.51
N LEU A 63 15.18 -3.48 12.25
CA LEU A 63 13.90 -3.01 11.77
C LEU A 63 13.64 -3.51 10.35
N SER A 64 12.56 -4.25 10.19
CA SER A 64 12.23 -4.97 8.95
C SER A 64 10.77 -4.81 8.53
N SER A 65 9.95 -4.17 9.36
CA SER A 65 8.54 -3.92 9.09
C SER A 65 8.14 -2.56 9.64
N LEU A 66 7.52 -1.70 8.81
CA LEU A 66 6.96 -0.44 9.27
C LEU A 66 5.55 -0.17 8.76
N LEU A 67 4.79 0.50 9.61
CA LEU A 67 3.50 1.08 9.38
C LEU A 67 3.56 2.51 9.93
N LEU A 68 3.38 3.51 9.08
CA LEU A 68 3.52 4.93 9.39
C LEU A 68 2.32 5.68 8.80
N SER A 69 1.42 6.18 9.65
CA SER A 69 0.26 6.97 9.25
C SER A 69 0.46 8.44 9.63
N ALA A 70 0.24 9.36 8.69
CA ALA A 70 0.15 10.79 9.00
C ALA A 70 -1.06 11.13 9.90
N ARG A 71 -1.04 12.34 10.46
CA ARG A 71 -2.08 12.90 11.32
C ARG A 71 -3.36 13.25 10.55
N ASP A 72 -3.24 13.86 9.39
CA ASP A 72 -4.36 14.21 8.52
C ASP A 72 -3.91 14.45 7.06
N GLU A 73 -4.87 14.78 6.20
CA GLU A 73 -4.71 15.06 4.76
C GLU A 73 -3.79 16.23 4.41
N LYS A 74 -3.45 17.09 5.38
CA LYS A 74 -2.56 18.25 5.16
C LYS A 74 -1.11 17.92 5.49
N GLU A 75 -0.85 16.81 6.17
CA GLU A 75 0.46 16.47 6.71
C GLU A 75 1.28 15.64 5.72
N THR A 76 2.50 16.10 5.45
CA THR A 76 3.38 15.56 4.42
C THR A 76 4.49 14.71 5.04
N LEU A 77 4.48 13.39 4.81
CA LEU A 77 5.58 12.51 5.25
C LEU A 77 6.77 12.55 4.27
N CYS A 78 7.96 12.95 4.76
CA CYS A 78 9.20 13.04 3.99
C CYS A 78 10.16 11.88 4.31
N PHE A 79 10.42 11.00 3.34
CA PHE A 79 11.18 9.76 3.52
C PHE A 79 12.64 9.82 3.01
N GLN A 80 13.28 10.98 2.98
CA GLN A 80 14.60 11.15 2.34
C GLN A 80 15.76 10.36 3.01
N ALA A 81 15.61 9.86 4.24
CA ALA A 81 16.71 9.31 5.04
C ALA A 81 16.56 7.82 5.45
N PHE A 82 15.58 7.08 4.94
CA PHE A 82 15.21 5.77 5.51
C PHE A 82 15.38 4.60 4.51
N GLN A 83 15.45 3.35 5.00
CA GLN A 83 15.41 2.13 4.17
C GLN A 83 14.40 1.12 4.75
N PRO A 84 13.09 1.33 4.54
CA PRO A 84 12.04 0.45 5.01
C PRO A 84 12.03 -0.85 4.24
N ARG A 85 11.58 -1.91 4.90
CA ARG A 85 11.23 -3.20 4.26
C ARG A 85 9.72 -3.42 4.15
N ILE A 86 8.93 -2.69 4.94
CA ILE A 86 7.47 -2.58 4.84
C ILE A 86 7.08 -1.12 5.09
N ILE A 87 6.11 -0.58 4.36
CA ILE A 87 5.53 0.74 4.64
C ILE A 87 4.01 0.63 4.56
N ARG A 88 3.26 1.19 5.51
CA ARG A 88 1.81 1.44 5.36
C ARG A 88 1.35 2.76 5.95
N GLY A 89 0.53 3.54 5.25
CA GLY A 89 -0.21 4.67 5.84
C GLY A 89 -0.30 5.91 4.93
N GLN A 90 -0.69 7.04 5.52
CA GLN A 90 -0.96 8.35 4.88
C GLN A 90 0.28 9.08 4.41
N TRP A 91 0.38 9.36 3.10
CA TRP A 91 1.54 10.03 2.53
C TRP A 91 1.15 11.35 1.86
N ALA A 92 2.13 12.23 1.77
CA ALA A 92 1.99 13.49 1.07
C ALA A 92 1.89 13.32 -0.44
N MET A 93 1.38 14.36 -1.09
CA MET A 93 1.60 14.57 -2.50
C MET A 93 3.11 14.58 -2.81
N GLY A 94 3.53 13.77 -3.78
CA GLY A 94 4.94 13.67 -4.20
C GLY A 94 5.81 12.76 -3.34
N THR A 95 5.28 12.08 -2.32
CA THR A 95 6.08 11.13 -1.53
C THR A 95 6.63 9.99 -2.38
N LEU A 96 5.93 9.54 -3.42
CA LEU A 96 6.46 8.56 -4.37
C LEU A 96 7.67 9.07 -5.18
N ASN A 97 7.88 10.39 -5.25
CA ASN A 97 9.09 10.99 -5.82
C ASN A 97 10.26 11.01 -4.83
N CYS A 98 10.08 10.54 -3.59
CA CYS A 98 11.18 10.44 -2.65
C CYS A 98 12.21 9.42 -3.16
N PRO A 99 13.52 9.76 -3.10
CA PRO A 99 14.59 8.90 -3.59
C PRO A 99 14.54 7.47 -3.05
N ILE A 100 14.04 7.28 -1.84
CA ILE A 100 13.86 5.97 -1.19
C ILE A 100 13.05 4.98 -2.03
N PHE A 101 11.98 5.43 -2.69
CA PHE A 101 11.14 4.61 -3.55
C PHE A 101 11.85 4.28 -4.84
N LEU A 102 12.56 5.27 -5.39
CA LEU A 102 13.24 5.17 -6.67
C LEU A 102 14.54 4.34 -6.59
N SER A 103 15.26 4.39 -5.47
CA SER A 103 16.61 3.79 -5.32
C SER A 103 16.63 2.48 -4.54
N HIS A 104 15.72 2.27 -3.60
CA HIS A 104 15.71 1.09 -2.71
C HIS A 104 14.48 0.20 -2.87
N GLY A 105 13.56 0.53 -3.79
CA GLY A 105 12.31 -0.20 -3.99
C GLY A 105 12.51 -1.70 -4.32
N LYS A 106 13.65 -2.07 -4.91
CA LYS A 106 14.02 -3.48 -5.16
C LYS A 106 14.14 -4.34 -3.90
N TYR A 107 14.27 -3.76 -2.72
CA TYR A 107 14.33 -4.50 -1.45
C TYR A 107 12.97 -4.59 -0.74
N LEU A 108 11.96 -3.84 -1.22
CA LEU A 108 10.62 -3.84 -0.64
C LEU A 108 9.88 -5.11 -1.03
N LYS A 109 9.32 -5.79 -0.03
CA LYS A 109 8.46 -6.96 -0.22
C LYS A 109 6.99 -6.68 0.10
N TYR A 110 6.71 -5.72 0.96
CA TYR A 110 5.34 -5.39 1.35
C TYR A 110 5.18 -3.88 1.39
N VAL A 111 4.20 -3.37 0.64
CA VAL A 111 3.83 -1.96 0.68
C VAL A 111 2.33 -1.89 0.87
N ALA A 112 1.91 -0.97 1.69
CA ALA A 112 0.56 -0.46 1.65
C ALA A 112 0.63 1.06 1.72
N LEU A 113 -0.36 1.72 1.15
CA LEU A 113 -0.48 3.16 1.12
C LEU A 113 -1.93 3.43 1.50
N SER A 114 -2.15 4.43 2.35
CA SER A 114 -3.49 4.88 2.67
C SER A 114 -3.56 6.39 2.45
N TRP A 115 -4.70 7.00 2.14
CA TRP A 115 -4.88 8.45 2.23
C TRP A 115 -3.84 9.34 1.50
N CYS A 116 -3.28 8.88 0.39
CA CYS A 116 -2.32 9.67 -0.39
C CYS A 116 -3.02 10.30 -1.60
N ASP A 117 -2.68 11.55 -1.91
CA ASP A 117 -3.04 12.17 -3.19
C ASP A 117 -1.88 12.09 -4.16
N LEU A 118 -2.11 11.47 -5.31
CA LEU A 118 -1.11 11.27 -6.35
C LEU A 118 -1.50 12.05 -7.61
N VAL A 119 -0.49 12.59 -8.27
CA VAL A 119 -0.71 13.34 -9.53
C VAL A 119 -1.19 12.41 -10.63
N GLU A 120 -0.67 11.18 -10.67
CA GLU A 120 -0.90 10.20 -11.72
C GLU A 120 -1.23 8.81 -11.14
N ASP A 121 -1.35 7.80 -12.01
CA ASP A 121 -1.64 6.41 -11.65
C ASP A 121 -0.61 5.81 -10.66
N PRO A 122 -1.00 5.44 -9.42
CA PRO A 122 -0.10 4.81 -8.46
C PRO A 122 0.57 3.54 -8.98
N LEU A 123 -0.15 2.73 -9.77
CA LEU A 123 0.38 1.44 -10.22
C LEU A 123 1.48 1.62 -11.25
N GLY A 124 1.26 2.52 -12.23
CA GLY A 124 2.28 2.92 -13.20
C GLY A 124 3.52 3.55 -12.54
N MET A 125 3.32 4.36 -11.49
CA MET A 125 4.43 4.96 -10.74
C MET A 125 5.23 3.93 -9.92
N LEU A 126 4.56 2.99 -9.26
CA LEU A 126 5.21 2.04 -8.33
C LEU A 126 5.91 0.88 -9.05
N ALA A 127 5.32 0.38 -10.13
CA ALA A 127 5.75 -0.85 -10.79
C ALA A 127 7.23 -0.90 -11.19
N PRO A 128 7.83 0.16 -11.79
CA PRO A 128 9.23 0.12 -12.24
C PRO A 128 10.24 -0.01 -11.10
N HIS A 129 9.86 0.44 -9.89
CA HIS A 129 10.81 0.59 -8.79
C HIS A 129 10.77 -0.56 -7.79
N MET A 130 9.73 -1.39 -7.81
CA MET A 130 9.49 -2.42 -6.79
C MET A 130 9.35 -3.83 -7.40
N PRO A 131 10.38 -4.34 -8.11
CA PRO A 131 10.28 -5.63 -8.82
C PRO A 131 10.10 -6.83 -7.88
N ASN A 132 10.54 -6.75 -6.62
CA ASN A 132 10.47 -7.84 -5.64
C ASN A 132 9.28 -7.72 -4.68
N LEU A 133 8.34 -6.81 -4.97
CA LEU A 133 7.16 -6.60 -4.14
C LEU A 133 6.27 -7.84 -4.19
N ALA A 134 5.94 -8.39 -3.02
CA ALA A 134 5.05 -9.53 -2.85
C ALA A 134 3.63 -9.12 -2.41
N TYR A 135 3.48 -7.96 -1.78
CA TYR A 135 2.20 -7.44 -1.32
C TYR A 135 2.10 -5.93 -1.58
N LEU A 136 0.98 -5.51 -2.17
CA LEU A 136 0.63 -4.10 -2.35
C LEU A 136 -0.81 -3.87 -1.87
N SER A 137 -1.03 -2.86 -1.03
CA SER A 137 -2.38 -2.39 -0.69
C SER A 137 -2.50 -0.89 -0.83
N LEU A 138 -3.36 -0.41 -1.71
CA LEU A 138 -3.70 1.00 -1.89
C LEU A 138 -5.08 1.25 -1.30
N ASN A 139 -5.20 2.21 -0.39
CA ASN A 139 -6.43 2.48 0.34
C ASN A 139 -6.72 3.98 0.38
N ARG A 140 -7.89 4.45 -0.06
CA ARG A 140 -8.20 5.91 -0.05
C ARG A 140 -7.11 6.73 -0.74
N ILE A 141 -6.62 6.26 -1.87
CA ILE A 141 -5.68 7.01 -2.70
C ILE A 141 -6.49 7.90 -3.63
N GLY A 142 -6.27 9.21 -3.55
CA GLY A 142 -6.80 10.20 -4.49
C GLY A 142 -5.91 10.32 -5.73
N MET A 143 -6.53 10.60 -6.88
CA MET A 143 -5.83 10.86 -8.14
C MET A 143 -6.21 12.26 -8.63
N LEU A 144 -5.22 13.14 -8.80
CA LEU A 144 -5.44 14.51 -9.27
C LEU A 144 -5.75 14.55 -10.77
N VAL A 145 -5.17 13.63 -11.53
CA VAL A 145 -5.37 13.52 -12.98
C VAL A 145 -5.70 12.08 -13.36
N GLY A 146 -6.80 11.94 -14.11
CA GLY A 146 -7.28 10.64 -14.58
C GLY A 146 -7.99 9.83 -13.49
N ASN A 147 -8.81 8.87 -13.94
CA ASN A 147 -9.59 7.98 -13.09
C ASN A 147 -9.33 6.50 -13.43
N THR A 148 -8.21 6.24 -14.12
CA THR A 148 -7.85 4.94 -14.66
C THR A 148 -6.57 4.44 -14.02
N LEU A 149 -6.62 3.22 -13.48
CA LEU A 149 -5.45 2.49 -13.03
C LEU A 149 -4.96 1.56 -14.15
N VAL A 150 -3.66 1.54 -14.43
CA VAL A 150 -3.07 0.73 -15.49
C VAL A 150 -1.94 -0.15 -14.94
N LEU A 151 -2.11 -1.45 -15.10
CA LEU A 151 -1.07 -2.44 -14.89
C LEU A 151 -0.46 -2.81 -16.24
N SER A 152 0.64 -2.15 -16.59
CA SER A 152 1.37 -2.39 -17.84
C SER A 152 2.06 -3.76 -17.85
N ALA A 153 2.37 -4.28 -19.04
CA ALA A 153 3.14 -5.51 -19.20
C ALA A 153 4.46 -5.45 -18.37
N GLY A 154 4.77 -6.53 -17.66
CA GLY A 154 5.95 -6.59 -16.78
C GLY A 154 5.77 -5.91 -15.41
N SER A 155 4.62 -5.29 -15.13
CA SER A 155 4.36 -4.67 -13.81
C SER A 155 4.29 -5.71 -12.70
N PHE A 156 5.01 -5.43 -11.61
CA PHE A 156 5.09 -6.22 -10.38
C PHE A 156 5.24 -7.75 -10.61
N PRO A 157 6.39 -8.20 -11.13
CA PRO A 157 6.58 -9.60 -11.54
C PRO A 157 6.47 -10.61 -10.40
N ASN A 158 6.71 -10.21 -9.15
CA ASN A 158 6.68 -11.08 -7.98
C ASN A 158 5.46 -10.86 -7.06
N LEU A 159 4.50 -10.01 -7.45
CA LEU A 159 3.38 -9.65 -6.58
C LEU A 159 2.45 -10.84 -6.36
N LYS A 160 2.18 -11.15 -5.10
CA LYS A 160 1.25 -12.21 -4.69
C LYS A 160 -0.10 -11.68 -4.28
N THR A 161 -0.17 -10.46 -3.77
CA THR A 161 -1.43 -9.87 -3.34
C THR A 161 -1.50 -8.40 -3.69
N LEU A 162 -2.58 -8.02 -4.38
CA LEU A 162 -2.94 -6.63 -4.65
C LEU A 162 -4.29 -6.31 -4.00
N VAL A 163 -4.32 -5.24 -3.22
CA VAL A 163 -5.52 -4.74 -2.56
C VAL A 163 -5.75 -3.28 -2.98
N LEU A 164 -6.93 -2.99 -3.52
CA LEU A 164 -7.38 -1.64 -3.87
C LEU A 164 -8.65 -1.35 -3.07
N LYS A 165 -8.64 -0.31 -2.24
CA LYS A 165 -9.69 -0.02 -1.25
C LYS A 165 -10.10 1.43 -1.26
N HIS A 166 -11.40 1.72 -1.24
CA HIS A 166 -11.94 3.05 -0.99
C HIS A 166 -11.37 4.15 -1.92
N MET A 167 -11.07 3.81 -3.18
CA MET A 167 -10.56 4.75 -4.20
C MET A 167 -11.74 5.22 -5.04
N HIS A 168 -12.56 6.11 -4.47
CA HIS A 168 -13.90 6.43 -4.98
C HIS A 168 -13.92 7.09 -6.37
N ASP A 169 -12.81 7.69 -6.80
CA ASP A 169 -12.71 8.35 -8.10
C ASP A 169 -12.32 7.42 -9.24
N VAL A 170 -11.76 6.25 -8.94
CA VAL A 170 -11.35 5.27 -9.96
C VAL A 170 -12.58 4.70 -10.65
N SER A 171 -12.65 4.91 -11.97
CA SER A 171 -13.70 4.40 -12.85
C SER A 171 -13.24 3.29 -13.78
N GLU A 172 -11.93 3.08 -13.94
CA GLU A 172 -11.39 2.06 -14.83
C GLU A 172 -10.14 1.39 -14.27
N LEU A 173 -10.01 0.08 -14.47
CA LEU A 173 -8.79 -0.69 -14.21
C LEU A 173 -8.43 -1.51 -15.44
N LYS A 174 -7.24 -1.28 -15.98
CA LYS A 174 -6.69 -1.98 -17.14
C LYS A 174 -5.53 -2.88 -16.73
N ILE A 175 -5.63 -4.16 -17.06
CA ILE A 175 -4.59 -5.16 -16.84
C ILE A 175 -4.07 -5.56 -18.22
N ILE A 176 -2.90 -5.05 -18.58
CA ILE A 176 -2.25 -5.36 -19.85
C ILE A 176 -1.63 -6.75 -19.76
N ASP A 177 -1.71 -7.52 -20.85
CA ASP A 177 -1.18 -8.88 -20.90
C ASP A 177 0.31 -8.90 -20.48
N GLY A 178 0.67 -9.90 -19.66
CA GLY A 178 1.99 -9.99 -19.03
C GLY A 178 2.18 -9.15 -17.76
N ALA A 179 1.17 -8.42 -17.28
CA ALA A 179 1.18 -7.84 -15.93
C ALA A 179 0.88 -8.89 -14.86
N LEU A 180 1.40 -8.70 -13.64
CA LEU A 180 1.08 -9.52 -12.47
C LEU A 180 1.21 -11.05 -12.67
N PRO A 181 2.29 -11.57 -13.27
CA PRO A 181 2.39 -12.99 -13.65
C PRO A 181 2.28 -13.97 -12.45
N CYS A 182 2.62 -13.52 -11.24
CA CYS A 182 2.64 -14.35 -10.03
C CYS A 182 1.47 -14.12 -9.04
N ILE A 183 0.43 -13.35 -9.42
CA ILE A 183 -0.63 -12.93 -8.51
C ILE A 183 -1.46 -14.10 -7.97
N ASP A 184 -1.59 -14.20 -6.65
CA ASP A 184 -2.44 -15.20 -5.99
C ASP A 184 -3.79 -14.61 -5.57
N GLY A 185 -3.83 -13.32 -5.16
CA GLY A 185 -5.03 -12.65 -4.69
C GLY A 185 -5.20 -11.21 -5.17
N LEU A 186 -6.37 -10.90 -5.72
CA LEU A 186 -6.79 -9.56 -6.14
C LEU A 186 -8.05 -9.15 -5.38
N TYR A 187 -7.96 -8.05 -4.64
CA TYR A 187 -9.03 -7.55 -3.80
C TYR A 187 -9.35 -6.10 -4.17
N ILE A 188 -10.51 -5.87 -4.77
CA ILE A 188 -11.00 -4.56 -5.16
C ILE A 188 -12.26 -4.28 -4.35
N VAL A 189 -12.20 -3.30 -3.46
CA VAL A 189 -13.25 -3.06 -2.47
C VAL A 189 -13.60 -1.58 -2.41
N SER A 190 -14.89 -1.26 -2.52
CA SER A 190 -15.38 0.11 -2.38
C SER A 190 -14.83 1.10 -3.42
N LEU A 191 -14.69 0.67 -4.67
CA LEU A 191 -14.43 1.54 -5.83
C LEU A 191 -15.78 1.87 -6.50
N SER A 192 -16.47 2.88 -5.98
CA SER A 192 -17.87 3.16 -6.29
C SER A 192 -18.16 3.61 -7.74
N LYS A 193 -17.15 4.08 -8.47
CA LYS A 193 -17.28 4.49 -9.89
C LYS A 193 -16.84 3.40 -10.88
N LEU A 194 -16.29 2.28 -10.40
CA LEU A 194 -15.88 1.16 -11.25
C LEU A 194 -17.11 0.35 -11.66
N ASP A 195 -17.59 0.57 -12.88
CA ASP A 195 -18.83 0.02 -13.43
C ASP A 195 -18.63 -1.15 -14.41
N LYS A 196 -17.38 -1.39 -14.82
CA LYS A 196 -16.99 -2.45 -15.75
C LYS A 196 -15.99 -3.39 -15.13
N VAL A 197 -16.07 -4.67 -15.51
CA VAL A 197 -15.04 -5.67 -15.25
C VAL A 197 -13.67 -5.13 -15.70
N PRO A 198 -12.62 -5.24 -14.85
CA PRO A 198 -11.28 -4.82 -15.23
C PRO A 198 -10.82 -5.48 -16.53
N GLN A 199 -10.43 -4.67 -17.51
CA GLN A 199 -9.98 -5.18 -18.80
C GLN A 199 -8.76 -6.08 -18.60
N GLY A 200 -8.77 -7.27 -19.21
CA GLY A 200 -7.64 -8.20 -19.16
C GLY A 200 -7.54 -9.00 -17.85
N ILE A 201 -8.53 -8.94 -16.95
CA ILE A 201 -8.53 -9.75 -15.72
C ILE A 201 -8.41 -11.27 -16.00
N GLU A 202 -8.91 -11.73 -17.15
CA GLU A 202 -8.84 -13.12 -17.60
C GLU A 202 -7.41 -13.59 -17.91
N SER A 203 -6.49 -12.65 -18.16
CA SER A 203 -5.07 -12.95 -18.40
C SER A 203 -4.33 -13.41 -17.13
N LEU A 204 -4.90 -13.16 -15.93
CA LEU A 204 -4.31 -13.50 -14.65
C LEU A 204 -4.42 -15.01 -14.36
N ARG A 205 -3.60 -15.83 -15.01
CA ARG A 205 -3.64 -17.30 -14.94
C ARG A 205 -3.28 -17.88 -13.57
N SER A 206 -2.49 -17.16 -12.76
CA SER A 206 -2.07 -17.59 -11.42
C SER A 206 -3.06 -17.22 -10.32
N LEU A 207 -4.09 -16.41 -10.63
CA LEU A 207 -5.03 -15.88 -9.67
C LEU A 207 -5.87 -16.98 -9.02
N LYS A 208 -5.90 -17.01 -7.68
CA LYS A 208 -6.67 -17.98 -6.88
C LYS A 208 -7.85 -17.34 -6.16
N LYS A 209 -7.71 -16.08 -5.75
CA LYS A 209 -8.72 -15.34 -4.98
C LYS A 209 -9.03 -14.01 -5.65
N LEU A 210 -10.31 -13.78 -5.95
CA LEU A 210 -10.81 -12.55 -6.55
C LEU A 210 -12.00 -12.03 -5.75
N TRP A 211 -11.83 -10.89 -5.08
CA TRP A 211 -12.93 -10.20 -4.39
C TRP A 211 -13.17 -8.84 -5.02
N LEU A 212 -14.40 -8.61 -5.45
CA LEU A 212 -14.89 -7.43 -6.14
C LEU A 212 -16.11 -6.93 -5.35
N LEU A 213 -15.88 -6.18 -4.28
CA LEU A 213 -16.92 -5.90 -3.28
C LEU A 213 -17.28 -4.42 -3.25
N ASN A 214 -18.56 -4.11 -3.07
CA ASN A 214 -19.05 -2.73 -2.93
C ASN A 214 -18.62 -1.82 -4.10
N LEU A 215 -18.66 -2.35 -5.33
CA LEU A 215 -18.35 -1.60 -6.55
C LEU A 215 -19.57 -0.79 -7.03
N HIS A 216 -19.52 -0.24 -8.24
CA HIS A 216 -20.68 0.44 -8.81
C HIS A 216 -21.91 -0.49 -8.84
N LYS A 217 -23.11 0.07 -8.65
CA LYS A 217 -24.37 -0.69 -8.56
C LYS A 217 -24.64 -1.59 -9.77
N ASP A 218 -24.15 -1.19 -10.95
CA ASP A 218 -24.38 -1.90 -12.21
C ASP A 218 -23.26 -2.93 -12.53
N PHE A 219 -22.19 -2.96 -11.71
CA PHE A 219 -21.04 -3.84 -11.93
C PHE A 219 -21.44 -5.31 -11.98
N ARG A 220 -22.33 -5.75 -11.08
CA ARG A 220 -22.78 -7.14 -11.03
C ARG A 220 -23.51 -7.56 -12.31
N THR A 221 -24.37 -6.69 -12.84
CA THR A 221 -25.07 -6.92 -14.11
C THR A 221 -24.08 -7.06 -15.26
N GLN A 222 -23.06 -6.21 -15.30
CA GLN A 222 -22.03 -6.26 -16.34
C GLN A 222 -21.17 -7.54 -16.22
N TRP A 223 -20.79 -7.94 -14.99
CA TRP A 223 -20.10 -9.20 -14.70
C TRP A 223 -20.85 -10.43 -15.23
N ASP A 224 -22.16 -10.49 -14.97
CA ASP A 224 -23.00 -11.61 -15.40
C ASP A 224 -23.25 -11.59 -16.92
N THR A 225 -23.45 -10.40 -17.51
CA THR A 225 -23.63 -10.23 -18.96
C THR A 225 -22.40 -10.68 -19.75
N GLU A 226 -21.20 -10.44 -19.23
CA GLU A 226 -19.96 -10.87 -19.86
C GLU A 226 -19.61 -12.35 -19.64
N GLY A 227 -20.44 -13.10 -18.89
CA GLY A 227 -20.21 -14.52 -18.63
C GLY A 227 -18.90 -14.76 -17.86
N MET A 228 -18.54 -13.85 -16.95
CA MET A 228 -17.23 -13.88 -16.31
C MET A 228 -16.99 -15.14 -15.48
N HIS A 229 -18.03 -15.71 -14.87
CA HIS A 229 -17.94 -16.98 -14.16
C HIS A 229 -17.37 -18.12 -15.03
N GLN A 230 -17.66 -18.13 -16.33
CA GLN A 230 -17.11 -19.12 -17.27
C GLN A 230 -15.68 -18.78 -17.71
N LYS A 231 -15.34 -17.49 -17.79
CA LYS A 231 -14.04 -17.04 -18.29
C LYS A 231 -12.91 -17.12 -17.25
N ILE A 232 -13.25 -17.12 -15.96
CA ILE A 232 -12.28 -17.21 -14.85
C ILE A 232 -12.45 -18.48 -14.00
N GLN A 233 -12.83 -19.60 -14.63
CA GLN A 233 -13.00 -20.90 -13.95
C GLN A 233 -11.73 -21.41 -13.24
N HIS A 234 -10.55 -20.92 -13.61
CA HIS A 234 -9.30 -21.25 -12.94
C HIS A 234 -9.16 -20.61 -11.55
N VAL A 235 -9.96 -19.58 -11.23
CA VAL A 235 -9.93 -18.87 -9.95
C VAL A 235 -10.78 -19.62 -8.93
N SER A 236 -10.14 -20.13 -7.87
CA SER A 236 -10.80 -21.01 -6.88
C SER A 236 -11.81 -20.30 -5.98
N GLU A 237 -11.58 -19.02 -5.65
CA GLU A 237 -12.44 -18.25 -4.76
C GLU A 237 -12.82 -16.92 -5.40
N VAL A 238 -14.09 -16.77 -5.78
CA VAL A 238 -14.62 -15.56 -6.40
C VAL A 238 -15.74 -14.98 -5.55
N ARG A 239 -15.69 -13.67 -5.28
CA ARG A 239 -16.76 -12.90 -4.62
C ARG A 239 -17.01 -11.62 -5.40
N VAL A 240 -18.24 -11.40 -5.86
CA VAL A 240 -18.68 -10.23 -6.63
C VAL A 240 -19.97 -9.69 -6.07
#